data_AF-A0A259M582-F1
#
_entry.id   AF-A0A259M582-F1
#
_cell.length_a   1.000
_cell.length_b   1.000
_cell.length_c   1.000
_cell.angle_alpha   90.00
_cell.angle_beta   90.00
_cell.angle_gamma   90.00
#
_symmetry.space_group_name_H-M   'P 1'
#
loop_
_entity.id
_entity.type
_entity.pdbx_description
1 polymer ?
#
loop_
_entity_poly.entity_id
_entity_poly.type
_entity_poly.pdbx_seq_one_letter_code
_entity_poly.pdbx_strand_id
1 'polypeptide(L)'
;MPASEVRAHYEDIQQATDADTLDAVVSQLAELAGRDDWLGKSTRGLGNASPTSMALMWRHYHTSRLDSLKAVLDRELILSCNCLKKGEFAEGIRALLIDKDLQPRWRYASLAEVDSHWIDDFFNGSTD
;
A
#
# COMPACT_ATOMS: atom_id res chain seq x y z
N MET A 1 2.34 -30.38 -7.57
CA MET A 1 2.57 -28.94 -7.31
C MET A 1 2.94 -28.80 -5.83
N PRO A 2 3.82 -27.86 -5.45
CA PRO A 2 4.09 -27.59 -4.03
C PRO A 2 2.82 -27.11 -3.32
N ALA A 3 2.80 -27.23 -1.99
CA ALA A 3 1.71 -26.71 -1.16
C ALA A 3 1.60 -25.18 -1.31
N SER A 4 0.38 -24.64 -1.21
CA SER A 4 0.13 -23.20 -1.29
C SER A 4 0.14 -22.60 0.10
N GLU A 5 1.16 -21.80 0.40
CA GLU A 5 1.27 -21.06 1.67
C GLU A 5 0.08 -20.11 1.89
N VAL A 6 -0.36 -19.43 0.82
CA VAL A 6 -1.57 -18.59 0.86
C VAL A 6 -2.80 -19.38 1.30
N ARG A 7 -2.94 -20.63 0.86
CA ARG A 7 -4.07 -21.49 1.28
C ARG A 7 -3.90 -22.01 2.70
N ALA A 8 -2.66 -22.33 3.11
CA ALA A 8 -2.36 -22.78 4.46
C ALA A 8 -2.65 -21.69 5.52
N HIS A 9 -2.40 -20.43 5.17
CA HIS A 9 -2.60 -19.27 6.05
C HIS A 9 -3.85 -18.44 5.71
N TYR A 10 -4.81 -19.03 5.00
CA TYR A 10 -5.98 -18.29 4.50
C TYR A 10 -6.74 -17.58 5.62
N GLU A 11 -6.99 -18.26 6.75
CA GLU A 11 -7.72 -17.69 7.88
C GLU A 11 -6.96 -16.54 8.55
N ASP A 12 -5.65 -16.68 8.76
CA ASP A 12 -4.80 -15.61 9.32
C ASP A 12 -4.81 -14.37 8.40
N ILE A 13 -4.68 -14.57 7.08
CA ILE A 13 -4.69 -13.49 6.09
C ILE A 13 -6.05 -12.78 6.08
N GLN A 14 -7.14 -13.54 6.03
CA GLN A 14 -8.49 -12.98 6.05
C GLN A 14 -8.71 -12.17 7.32
N GLN A 15 -8.38 -12.71 8.50
CA GLN A 15 -8.55 -11.99 9.75
C GLN A 15 -7.75 -10.69 9.77
N ALA A 16 -6.47 -10.72 9.37
CA ALA A 16 -5.61 -9.54 9.43
C ALA A 16 -5.97 -8.45 8.40
N THR A 17 -6.77 -8.77 7.38
CA THR A 17 -7.14 -7.84 6.30
C THR A 17 -8.60 -7.38 6.36
N ASP A 18 -9.36 -7.78 7.39
CA ASP A 18 -10.80 -7.52 7.53
C ASP A 18 -11.14 -6.46 8.60
N ALA A 19 -10.21 -5.55 8.90
CA ALA A 19 -10.46 -4.45 9.84
C ALA A 19 -11.05 -3.21 9.15
N ASP A 20 -11.79 -2.38 9.90
CA ASP A 20 -12.49 -1.21 9.34
C ASP A 20 -11.58 -0.03 8.97
N THR A 21 -10.32 -0.05 9.40
CA THR A 21 -9.37 1.06 9.19
C THR A 21 -8.02 0.55 8.72
N LEU A 22 -7.33 1.39 7.93
CA LEU A 22 -5.99 1.07 7.44
C LEU A 22 -5.00 0.85 8.59
N ASP A 23 -5.02 1.70 9.62
CA ASP A 23 -4.16 1.55 10.80
C ASP A 23 -4.38 0.20 11.51
N ALA A 24 -5.63 -0.23 11.63
CA ALA A 24 -5.95 -1.53 12.21
C ALA A 24 -5.45 -2.69 11.34
N VAL A 25 -5.65 -2.62 10.01
CA VAL A 25 -5.15 -3.65 9.08
C VAL A 25 -3.62 -3.73 9.13
N VAL A 26 -2.91 -2.59 9.08
CA VAL A 26 -1.44 -2.59 9.14
C VAL A 26 -0.94 -3.12 10.48
N SER A 27 -1.61 -2.79 11.59
CA SER A 27 -1.28 -3.31 12.91
C SER A 27 -1.47 -4.83 12.99
N GLN A 28 -2.61 -5.35 12.49
CA GLN A 28 -2.89 -6.79 12.50
C GLN A 28 -1.95 -7.58 11.57
N LEU A 29 -1.60 -7.02 10.41
CA LEU A 29 -0.59 -7.61 9.53
C LEU A 29 0.78 -7.66 10.22
N ALA A 30 1.17 -6.63 10.97
CA ALA A 30 2.43 -6.62 11.71
C ALA A 30 2.48 -7.74 12.79
N GLU A 31 1.35 -8.05 13.43
CA GLU A 31 1.25 -9.13 14.42
C GLU A 31 1.46 -10.53 13.81
N LEU A 32 1.18 -10.72 12.52
CA LEU A 32 1.44 -11.99 11.83
C LEU A 32 2.93 -12.36 11.79
N ALA A 33 3.83 -11.37 11.96
CA ALA A 33 5.27 -11.61 11.90
C ALA A 33 5.80 -12.59 12.95
N GLY A 34 5.10 -12.74 14.08
CA GLY A 34 5.46 -13.68 15.14
C GLY A 34 4.80 -15.06 15.03
N ARG A 35 3.92 -15.29 14.05
CA ARG A 35 3.13 -16.53 13.94
C ARG A 35 3.81 -17.62 13.12
N ASP A 36 4.44 -17.24 12.01
CA ASP A 36 5.10 -18.16 11.08
C ASP A 36 6.18 -17.44 10.26
N ASP A 37 7.22 -18.15 9.83
CA ASP A 37 8.33 -17.61 9.04
C ASP A 37 7.89 -17.06 7.68
N TRP A 38 6.94 -17.70 7.01
CA TRP A 38 6.41 -17.25 5.72
C TRP A 38 5.58 -15.97 5.89
N LEU A 39 4.73 -15.92 6.92
CA LEU A 39 3.96 -14.72 7.27
C LEU A 39 4.88 -13.55 7.66
N GLY A 40 5.88 -13.79 8.50
CA GLY A 40 6.84 -12.75 8.89
C GLY A 40 7.75 -12.26 7.78
N LYS A 41 8.05 -13.10 6.78
CA LYS A 41 8.70 -12.63 5.55
C LYS A 41 7.77 -11.73 4.73
N SER A 42 6.49 -12.07 4.67
CA SER A 42 5.49 -11.36 3.86
C SER A 42 5.15 -9.97 4.42
N THR A 43 5.21 -9.78 5.74
CA THR A 43 4.85 -8.52 6.41
C THR A 43 6.05 -7.63 6.73
N ARG A 44 7.27 -8.12 6.56
CA ARG A 44 8.53 -7.39 6.83
C ARG A 44 8.61 -6.01 6.16
N GLY A 45 8.03 -5.88 4.97
CA GLY A 45 8.06 -4.62 4.21
C GLY A 45 7.24 -3.49 4.83
N LEU A 46 6.29 -3.78 5.72
CA LEU A 46 5.36 -2.79 6.27
C LEU A 46 6.08 -1.67 7.03
N GLY A 47 7.12 -1.99 7.79
CA GLY A 47 7.84 -1.02 8.62
C GLY A 47 8.56 0.08 7.83
N ASN A 48 8.96 -0.19 6.59
CA ASN A 48 9.64 0.77 5.70
C ASN A 48 8.74 1.22 4.53
N ALA A 49 7.47 0.80 4.49
CA ALA A 49 6.56 1.15 3.42
C ALA A 49 6.19 2.64 3.46
N SER A 50 5.89 3.23 2.31
CA SER A 50 5.38 4.61 2.22
C SER A 50 3.97 4.68 2.84
N PRO A 51 3.74 5.53 3.86
CA PRO A 51 2.39 5.77 4.38
C PRO A 51 1.43 6.28 3.32
N THR A 52 1.92 7.13 2.40
CA THR A 52 1.14 7.60 1.24
C THR A 52 0.69 6.42 0.38
N SER A 53 1.59 5.51 0.01
CA SER A 53 1.27 4.38 -0.85
C SER A 53 0.25 3.43 -0.21
N MET A 54 0.34 3.20 1.10
CA MET A 54 -0.64 2.41 1.84
C MET A 54 -2.02 3.08 1.85
N ALA A 55 -2.08 4.39 2.10
CA ALA A 55 -3.32 5.16 2.06
C ALA A 55 -3.98 5.19 0.67
N LEU A 56 -3.18 5.33 -0.39
CA LEU A 56 -3.66 5.30 -1.77
C LEU A 56 -4.25 3.93 -2.14
N MET A 57 -3.54 2.85 -1.81
CA MET A 57 -4.01 1.48 -2.05
C MET A 57 -5.32 1.23 -1.31
N TRP A 58 -5.37 1.58 -0.02
CA TRP A 58 -6.55 1.40 0.83
C TRP A 58 -7.77 2.08 0.23
N ARG A 59 -7.65 3.36 -0.13
CA ARG A 59 -8.74 4.12 -0.73
C ARG A 59 -9.15 3.54 -2.09
N HIS A 60 -8.18 3.27 -2.97
CA HIS A 60 -8.47 2.73 -4.30
C HIS A 60 -9.23 1.42 -4.21
N TYR A 61 -8.73 0.48 -3.40
CA TYR A 61 -9.38 -0.82 -3.15
C TYR A 61 -10.83 -0.65 -2.73
N HIS A 62 -11.12 0.18 -1.73
CA HIS A 62 -12.48 0.36 -1.21
C HIS A 62 -13.40 1.06 -2.20
N THR A 63 -12.90 2.05 -2.93
CA THR A 63 -13.73 2.81 -3.88
C THR A 63 -14.03 2.06 -5.18
N SER A 64 -13.20 1.07 -5.53
CA SER A 64 -13.30 0.37 -6.82
C SER A 64 -13.77 -1.08 -6.75
N ARG A 65 -14.23 -1.55 -5.58
CA ARG A 65 -14.70 -2.94 -5.38
C ARG A 65 -15.80 -3.39 -6.35
N LEU A 66 -16.65 -2.44 -6.77
CA LEU A 66 -17.81 -2.70 -7.62
C LEU A 66 -17.66 -2.06 -9.01
N ASP A 67 -16.48 -1.52 -9.32
CA ASP A 67 -16.21 -0.92 -10.61
C ASP A 67 -16.04 -1.99 -11.70
N SER A 68 -16.37 -1.62 -12.94
CA SER A 68 -15.97 -2.41 -14.10
C SER A 68 -14.45 -2.35 -14.30
N LEU A 69 -13.87 -3.36 -14.94
CA LEU A 69 -12.44 -3.36 -15.29
C LEU A 69 -12.01 -2.06 -15.99
N LYS A 70 -12.83 -1.56 -16.94
CA LYS A 70 -12.53 -0.30 -17.64
C LYS A 70 -12.44 0.87 -16.66
N ALA A 71 -13.40 0.98 -15.74
CA ALA A 71 -13.43 2.06 -14.75
C ALA A 71 -12.24 1.99 -13.78
N VAL A 72 -11.83 0.78 -13.36
CA VAL A 72 -10.61 0.59 -12.54
C VAL A 72 -9.38 1.10 -13.28
N LEU A 73 -9.19 0.70 -14.54
CA LEU A 73 -8.02 1.12 -15.34
C LEU A 73 -8.00 2.62 -15.63
N ASP A 74 -9.16 3.24 -15.90
CA ASP A 74 -9.24 4.69 -16.10
C ASP A 74 -8.81 5.44 -14.83
N ARG A 75 -9.19 4.95 -13.63
CA ARG A 75 -8.78 5.52 -12.33
C ARG A 75 -7.31 5.28 -12.03
N GLU A 76 -6.82 4.06 -12.27
CA GLU A 76 -5.40 3.70 -12.06
C GLU A 76 -4.46 4.49 -12.96
N LEU A 77 -4.88 4.84 -14.18
CA LEU A 77 -4.11 5.70 -15.07
C LEU A 77 -3.89 7.08 -14.45
N ILE A 78 -4.95 7.71 -13.93
CA ILE A 78 -4.87 9.01 -13.26
C ILE A 78 -3.99 8.91 -12.01
N LEU A 79 -4.26 7.92 -11.16
CA LEU A 79 -3.53 7.67 -9.91
C LEU A 79 -2.03 7.47 -10.18
N SER A 80 -1.68 6.63 -11.16
CA SER A 80 -0.29 6.33 -11.53
C SER A 80 0.44 7.57 -12.06
N CYS A 81 -0.19 8.35 -12.93
CA CYS A 81 0.37 9.61 -13.42
C CYS A 81 0.63 10.59 -12.27
N ASN A 82 -0.27 10.68 -11.30
CA ASN A 82 -0.08 11.55 -10.14
C ASN A 82 1.01 11.05 -9.18
N CYS A 83 1.16 9.73 -9.01
CA CYS A 83 2.28 9.11 -8.27
C CYS A 83 3.65 9.51 -8.84
N LEU A 84 3.77 9.62 -10.16
CA LEU A 84 5.01 10.05 -10.82
C LEU A 84 5.34 11.54 -10.58
N LYS A 85 4.32 12.39 -10.40
CA LYS A 85 4.49 13.85 -10.23
C LYS A 85 4.77 14.27 -8.79
N LYS A 86 4.28 13.51 -7.81
CA LYS A 86 4.22 13.90 -6.38
C LYS A 86 5.41 13.44 -5.51
N GLY A 87 6.44 12.84 -6.10
CA GLY A 87 7.75 12.60 -5.48
C GLY A 87 7.91 11.28 -4.72
N GLU A 88 6.85 10.73 -4.12
CA GLU A 88 6.92 9.46 -3.36
C GLU A 88 7.46 8.30 -4.20
N PHE A 89 7.02 8.17 -5.45
CA PHE A 89 7.54 7.13 -6.35
C PHE A 89 9.03 7.30 -6.63
N ALA A 90 9.48 8.53 -6.91
CA ALA A 90 10.88 8.83 -7.18
C ALA A 90 11.77 8.52 -5.97
N GLU A 91 11.30 8.79 -4.76
CA GLU A 91 12.03 8.48 -3.53
C GLU A 91 12.17 6.97 -3.31
N GLY A 92 11.11 6.19 -3.57
CA GLY A 92 11.18 4.73 -3.51
C GLY A 92 12.20 4.16 -4.50
N ILE A 93 12.22 4.67 -5.74
CA ILE A 93 13.22 4.30 -6.74
C ILE A 93 14.63 4.71 -6.29
N ARG A 94 14.80 5.91 -5.74
CA ARG A 94 16.09 6.38 -5.23
C ARG A 94 16.63 5.42 -4.17
N ALA A 95 15.85 5.15 -3.13
CA ALA A 95 16.27 4.34 -1.99
C ALA A 95 16.54 2.87 -2.36
N LEU A 96 15.75 2.30 -3.28
CA LEU A 96 15.86 0.87 -3.63
C LEU A 96 16.83 0.60 -4.78
N LEU A 97 16.86 1.45 -5.81
CA LEU A 97 17.52 1.15 -7.08
C LEU A 97 18.71 2.06 -7.41
N ILE A 98 18.65 3.35 -7.05
CA ILE A 98 19.71 4.32 -7.38
C ILE A 98 20.78 4.34 -6.30
N ASP A 99 20.45 4.83 -5.12
CA ASP A 99 21.37 4.96 -4.00
C ASP A 99 21.52 3.64 -3.25
N LYS A 100 20.48 2.78 -3.31
CA LYS A 100 20.45 1.45 -2.68
C LYS A 100 20.72 1.50 -1.17
N ASP A 101 20.34 2.59 -0.52
CA ASP A 101 20.50 2.77 0.92
C ASP A 101 19.42 2.04 1.73
N LEU A 102 18.30 1.66 1.09
CA LEU A 102 17.11 1.11 1.74
C LEU A 102 16.54 2.02 2.85
N GLN A 103 16.81 3.32 2.75
CA GLN A 103 16.39 4.36 3.69
C GLN A 103 15.56 5.42 2.95
N PRO A 104 14.32 5.09 2.54
CA PRO A 104 13.45 6.05 1.90
C PRO A 104 13.05 7.15 2.89
N ARG A 105 13.00 8.39 2.39
CA ARG A 105 12.60 9.59 3.11
C ARG A 105 11.20 9.98 2.69
N TRP A 106 10.24 9.19 3.15
CA TRP A 106 8.83 9.42 2.85
C TRP A 106 8.36 10.79 3.35
N ARG A 107 7.38 11.36 2.66
CA ARG A 107 6.78 12.65 3.02
C ARG A 107 6.20 12.67 4.44
N TYR A 108 5.59 11.56 4.85
CA TYR A 108 5.02 11.38 6.19
C TYR A 108 5.73 10.24 6.89
N ALA A 109 5.97 10.39 8.20
CA ALA A 109 6.67 9.37 8.98
C ALA A 109 5.74 8.22 9.40
N SER A 110 4.42 8.48 9.44
CA SER A 110 3.42 7.51 9.89
C SER A 110 2.08 7.71 9.17
N LEU A 111 1.20 6.70 9.25
CA LEU A 111 -0.17 6.78 8.72
C LEU A 111 -1.00 7.90 9.37
N ALA A 112 -0.80 8.12 10.68
CA ALA A 112 -1.51 9.14 11.45
C ALA A 112 -1.18 10.58 11.00
N GLU A 113 -0.03 10.79 10.35
CA GLU A 113 0.41 12.09 9.84
C GLU A 113 -0.07 12.36 8.41
N VAL A 114 -0.63 11.37 7.71
CA VAL A 114 -1.03 11.51 6.31
C VAL A 114 -2.19 12.50 6.20
N ASP A 115 -1.94 13.61 5.50
CA ASP A 115 -2.97 14.59 5.15
C ASP A 115 -3.96 14.02 4.11
N SER A 116 -5.26 14.06 4.42
CA SER A 116 -6.31 13.61 3.52
C SER A 116 -6.35 14.41 2.22
N HIS A 117 -6.08 15.72 2.26
CA HIS A 117 -6.05 16.56 1.05
C HIS A 117 -4.92 16.16 0.10
N TRP A 118 -3.76 15.81 0.67
CA TRP A 118 -2.67 15.26 -0.12
C TRP A 118 -3.08 13.99 -0.85
N ILE A 119 -3.81 13.09 -0.19
CA ILE A 119 -4.32 11.84 -0.77
C ILE A 119 -5.41 12.11 -1.82
N ASP A 120 -6.33 13.04 -1.56
CA ASP A 120 -7.40 13.43 -2.51
C ASP A 120 -6.83 13.83 -3.87
N ASP A 121 -5.76 14.62 -3.88
CA ASP A 121 -5.15 15.09 -5.12
C ASP A 121 -4.67 13.98 -6.05
N PHE A 122 -4.34 12.78 -5.55
CA PHE A 122 -3.90 11.68 -6.40
C PHE A 122 -5.04 11.11 -7.25
N PHE A 123 -6.29 11.28 -6.83
CA PHE A 123 -7.47 10.78 -7.54
C PHE A 123 -8.08 11.82 -8.48
N ASN A 124 -7.57 13.06 -8.48
CA ASN A 124 -8.04 14.12 -9.35
C ASN A 124 -7.28 14.08 -10.68
N GLY A 125 -8.02 14.02 -11.79
CA GLY A 125 -7.45 14.17 -13.13
C GLY A 125 -7.03 15.61 -13.37
N SER A 126 -5.81 15.83 -13.90
CA SER A 126 -5.48 17.11 -14.52
C SER A 126 -6.27 17.22 -15.83
N THR A 127 -7.16 18.20 -15.93
CA THR A 127 -7.67 18.67 -17.22
C THR A 127 -6.52 19.44 -17.89
N ASP A 128 -5.67 18.72 -18.62
CA ASP A 128 -4.85 19.33 -19.67
C ASP A 128 -5.72 19.55 -20.92
#